data_AF-A0A7S2CDA9-F1
#
_entry.id   AF-A0A7S2CDA9-F1
#
_cell.length_a   1.000
_cell.length_b   1.000
_cell.length_c   1.000
_cell.angle_alpha   90.00
_cell.angle_beta   90.00
_cell.angle_gamma   90.00
#
_symmetry.space_group_name_H-M   'P 1'
#
loop_
_entity.id
_entity.type
_entity.pdbx_description
1 polymer ?
#
loop_
_entity_poly.entity_id
_entity_poly.type
_entity_poly.pdbx_seq_one_letter_code
_entity_poly.pdbx_strand_id
1 'polypeptide(L)'
;MLGCSAQPPGAGKATGSRNCPIGHELQPWTAPPGTCDGCGKRFPDGEQVMDCRRCEWLLCEVCCPRAEACTSTWGALSQLPFYAVHRIDSMFDKVDDALDAFEERHAATFDAADKAFAVFGDRVEALADFVFQETPSDSEEERRPRGPEFSPQQLEEAEALVTEFCEDYTETRVVPSEDDLSSFWSRCSVLYGCVLSPEPLARAIEEQLARVPHGDEEAWQPQLRALHVLVDLRQRGAVGQEISADVVQRAGHHLRRLAHVPQCADQVSSLGLGLLPAPAAKSESLLD
;
A
#
# COMPACT_ATOMS: atom_id res chain seq x y z
N MET A 1 0.41 -13.02 -52.46
CA MET A 1 -0.65 -13.72 -51.69
C MET A 1 -0.11 -15.09 -51.30
N LEU A 2 0.56 -15.20 -50.16
CA LEU A 2 1.05 -16.49 -49.64
C LEU A 2 -0.05 -17.03 -48.72
N GLY A 3 -0.76 -18.04 -49.18
CA GLY A 3 -1.74 -18.76 -48.39
C GLY A 3 -1.03 -19.74 -47.45
N CYS A 4 -1.13 -19.50 -46.14
CA CYS A 4 -0.74 -20.47 -45.12
C CYS A 4 -1.89 -21.46 -44.93
N SER A 5 -1.75 -22.67 -45.48
CA SER A 5 -2.60 -23.80 -45.10
C SER A 5 -2.19 -24.27 -43.70
N ALA A 6 -2.96 -23.87 -42.69
CA ALA A 6 -2.84 -24.41 -41.33
C ALA A 6 -3.38 -25.84 -41.30
N GLN A 7 -2.53 -26.79 -40.93
CA GLN A 7 -2.90 -28.18 -40.70
C GLN A 7 -3.49 -28.31 -39.28
N PRO A 8 -4.60 -29.04 -39.05
CA PRO A 8 -5.19 -29.13 -37.73
C PRO A 8 -4.24 -29.88 -36.78
N PRO A 9 -3.81 -29.29 -35.66
CA PRO A 9 -2.96 -29.99 -34.70
C PRO A 9 -3.78 -31.09 -34.02
N GLY A 10 -3.22 -32.30 -34.03
CA GLY A 10 -3.72 -33.41 -33.21
C GLY A 10 -3.69 -33.03 -31.73
N ALA A 11 -4.70 -33.50 -30.98
CA ALA A 11 -4.89 -33.28 -29.56
C ALA A 11 -3.67 -33.73 -28.71
N GLY A 12 -2.67 -32.87 -28.63
CA GLY A 12 -1.55 -32.97 -27.70
C GLY A 12 -1.86 -32.11 -26.49
N LYS A 13 -1.74 -32.69 -25.29
CA LYS A 13 -1.94 -31.99 -24.00
C LYS A 13 -1.10 -30.70 -23.97
N ALA A 14 -1.77 -29.55 -24.04
CA ALA A 14 -1.13 -28.24 -23.94
C ALA A 14 -0.45 -28.12 -22.57
N THR A 15 0.88 -28.06 -22.58
CA THR A 15 1.67 -27.53 -21.47
C THR A 15 1.37 -26.04 -21.38
N GLY A 16 1.03 -25.54 -20.18
CA GLY A 16 0.49 -24.19 -19.92
C GLY A 16 1.43 -23.04 -20.31
N SER A 17 1.65 -22.84 -21.59
CA SER A 17 2.42 -21.75 -22.18
C SER A 17 1.48 -20.60 -22.55
N ARG A 18 1.89 -19.37 -22.25
CA ARG A 18 1.12 -18.14 -22.57
C ARG A 18 1.29 -17.69 -24.01
N ASN A 19 1.78 -18.57 -24.88
CA ASN A 19 2.11 -18.26 -26.25
C ASN A 19 1.38 -19.24 -27.17
N CYS A 20 0.90 -18.75 -28.31
CA CYS A 20 0.39 -19.62 -29.36
C CYS A 20 1.53 -20.50 -29.95
N PRO A 21 1.23 -21.50 -30.79
CA PRO A 21 2.24 -22.38 -31.39
C PRO A 21 3.31 -21.66 -32.22
N ILE A 22 3.01 -20.44 -32.69
CA ILE A 22 3.93 -19.58 -33.47
C ILE A 22 4.79 -18.69 -32.54
N GLY A 23 4.50 -18.65 -31.24
CA GLY A 23 5.23 -17.88 -30.24
C GLY A 23 4.63 -16.51 -29.90
N HIS A 24 3.55 -16.07 -30.56
CA HIS A 24 2.85 -14.84 -30.17
C HIS A 24 2.22 -14.98 -28.79
N GLU A 25 2.30 -13.92 -27.99
CA GLU A 25 1.66 -13.83 -26.68
C GLU A 25 0.14 -13.82 -26.79
N LEU A 26 -0.51 -14.62 -25.95
CA LEU A 26 -1.97 -14.67 -25.84
C LEU A 26 -2.46 -13.54 -24.94
N GLN A 27 -3.56 -12.89 -25.31
CA GLN A 27 -4.17 -11.79 -24.57
C GLN A 27 -5.55 -12.21 -24.04
N PRO A 28 -5.96 -11.76 -22.84
CA PRO A 28 -7.31 -12.03 -22.34
C PRO A 28 -8.37 -11.36 -23.24
N TRP A 29 -9.40 -12.11 -23.61
CA TRP A 29 -10.47 -11.64 -24.49
C TRP A 29 -11.80 -12.31 -24.18
N THR A 30 -12.89 -11.57 -24.38
CA THR A 30 -14.26 -12.09 -24.31
C THR A 30 -14.66 -12.62 -25.68
N ALA A 31 -14.58 -13.94 -25.87
CA ALA A 31 -14.75 -14.54 -27.19
C ALA A 31 -16.23 -14.77 -27.56
N PRO A 32 -16.55 -14.71 -28.88
CA PRO A 32 -17.76 -15.32 -29.43
C PRO A 32 -17.82 -16.83 -29.13
N PRO A 33 -18.98 -17.49 -29.30
CA PRO A 33 -19.09 -18.91 -29.03
C PRO A 33 -18.11 -19.70 -29.90
N GLY A 34 -17.28 -20.52 -29.26
CA GLY A 34 -16.11 -21.12 -29.89
C GLY A 34 -15.65 -22.43 -29.25
N THR A 35 -14.49 -22.91 -29.69
CA THR A 35 -13.87 -24.13 -29.16
C THR A 35 -12.42 -23.84 -28.80
N CYS A 36 -11.97 -24.33 -27.64
CA CYS A 36 -10.59 -24.19 -27.20
C CYS A 36 -9.67 -25.05 -28.06
N ASP A 37 -8.64 -24.46 -28.65
CA ASP A 37 -7.68 -25.17 -29.50
C ASP A 37 -6.77 -26.13 -28.71
N GLY A 38 -6.67 -25.95 -27.40
CA GLY A 38 -5.87 -26.81 -26.51
C GLY A 38 -6.59 -28.10 -26.09
N CYS A 39 -7.83 -28.00 -25.59
CA CYS A 39 -8.58 -29.15 -25.08
C CYS A 39 -9.81 -29.54 -25.90
N GLY A 40 -10.21 -28.74 -26.88
CA GLY A 40 -11.45 -28.96 -27.65
C GLY A 40 -12.74 -28.65 -26.88
N LYS A 41 -12.67 -28.06 -25.66
CA LYS A 41 -13.85 -27.64 -24.90
C LYS A 41 -14.57 -26.51 -25.65
N ARG A 42 -15.87 -26.65 -25.86
CA ARG A 42 -16.73 -25.56 -26.36
C ARG A 42 -17.05 -24.57 -25.25
N PHE A 43 -17.04 -23.29 -25.59
CA PHE A 43 -17.44 -22.21 -24.68
C PHE A 43 -18.57 -21.37 -25.31
N PRO A 44 -19.60 -20.95 -24.53
CA PRO A 44 -20.63 -20.02 -24.99
C PRO A 44 -20.09 -18.63 -25.34
N ASP A 45 -20.96 -17.84 -25.98
CA ASP A 45 -20.73 -16.41 -26.20
C ASP A 45 -20.47 -15.70 -24.86
N GLY A 46 -19.42 -14.89 -24.80
CA GLY A 46 -19.09 -14.10 -23.62
C GLY A 46 -18.17 -14.79 -22.60
N GLU A 47 -17.69 -16.02 -22.84
CA GLU A 47 -16.69 -16.65 -21.95
C GLU A 47 -15.32 -15.97 -22.10
N GLN A 48 -14.60 -15.83 -20.99
CA GLN A 48 -13.23 -15.30 -20.98
C GLN A 48 -12.26 -16.38 -21.47
N VAL A 49 -11.46 -16.03 -22.47
CA VAL A 49 -10.45 -16.92 -23.05
C VAL A 49 -9.16 -16.15 -23.30
N MET A 50 -8.08 -16.87 -23.57
CA MET A 50 -6.80 -16.33 -24.00
C MET A 50 -6.73 -16.41 -25.52
N ASP A 51 -6.68 -15.26 -26.20
CA ASP A 51 -6.78 -15.11 -27.64
C ASP A 51 -5.48 -14.58 -28.26
N CYS A 52 -5.06 -15.18 -29.37
CA CYS A 52 -4.07 -14.63 -30.28
C CYS A 52 -4.73 -14.30 -31.61
N ARG A 53 -5.15 -13.04 -31.78
CA ARG A 53 -5.81 -12.56 -33.01
C ARG A 53 -5.00 -12.77 -34.30
N ARG A 54 -3.67 -12.84 -34.20
CA ARG A 54 -2.81 -13.07 -35.37
C ARG A 54 -2.91 -14.49 -35.92
N CYS A 55 -3.22 -15.44 -35.04
CA CYS A 55 -3.25 -16.86 -35.34
C CYS A 55 -4.65 -17.46 -35.20
N GLU A 56 -5.63 -16.67 -34.76
CA GLU A 56 -6.97 -17.12 -34.38
C GLU A 56 -6.93 -18.29 -33.37
N TRP A 57 -5.97 -18.22 -32.43
CA TRP A 57 -5.73 -19.29 -31.45
C TRP A 57 -6.34 -18.94 -30.10
N LEU A 58 -7.28 -19.76 -29.64
CA LEU A 58 -8.14 -19.55 -28.47
C LEU A 58 -7.91 -20.64 -27.42
N LEU A 59 -7.49 -20.26 -26.22
CA LEU A 59 -7.35 -21.19 -25.08
C LEU A 59 -8.33 -20.83 -23.96
N CYS A 60 -9.04 -21.84 -23.45
CA CYS A 60 -9.86 -21.69 -22.24
C CYS A 60 -8.99 -21.53 -21.00
N GLU A 61 -9.59 -21.03 -19.92
CA GLU A 61 -8.95 -20.85 -18.62
C GLU A 61 -8.31 -22.12 -18.04
N VAL A 62 -8.81 -23.31 -18.39
CA VAL A 62 -8.22 -24.58 -17.95
C VAL A 62 -6.91 -24.86 -18.68
N CYS A 63 -6.83 -24.54 -19.98
CA CYS A 63 -5.64 -24.81 -20.80
C CYS A 63 -4.55 -23.75 -20.62
N CYS A 64 -4.95 -22.52 -20.36
CA CYS A 64 -4.08 -21.42 -20.01
C CYS A 64 -4.72 -20.71 -18.83
N PRO A 65 -4.46 -21.17 -17.59
CA PRO A 65 -4.88 -20.45 -16.41
C PRO A 65 -4.36 -19.03 -16.55
N ARG A 66 -5.25 -18.03 -16.44
CA ARG A 66 -4.81 -16.71 -16.02
C ARG A 66 -4.10 -17.01 -14.72
N ALA A 67 -2.76 -16.94 -14.70
CA ALA A 67 -2.05 -17.04 -13.43
C ALA A 67 -2.78 -16.05 -12.56
N GLU A 68 -3.38 -16.57 -11.49
CA GLU A 68 -4.27 -15.83 -10.63
C GLU A 68 -3.53 -14.53 -10.38
N ALA A 69 -4.01 -13.46 -11.04
CA ALA A 69 -3.37 -12.17 -10.92
C ALA A 69 -3.44 -11.95 -9.43
N CYS A 70 -2.27 -11.90 -8.77
CA CYS A 70 -2.15 -11.63 -7.34
C CYS A 70 -3.29 -10.68 -7.02
N THR A 71 -4.29 -11.14 -6.27
CA THR A 71 -5.55 -10.41 -6.07
C THR A 71 -5.33 -9.20 -5.17
N SER A 72 -4.10 -8.67 -5.14
CA SER A 72 -3.87 -7.29 -4.79
C SER A 72 -4.77 -6.46 -5.70
N THR A 73 -5.56 -5.63 -5.06
CA THR A 73 -6.36 -4.57 -5.68
C THR A 73 -5.53 -3.78 -6.71
N TRP A 74 -4.21 -3.71 -6.54
CA TRP A 74 -3.22 -3.16 -7.47
C TRP A 74 -3.07 -3.92 -8.79
N GLY A 75 -3.06 -5.25 -8.77
CA GLY A 75 -3.03 -6.06 -10.00
C GLY A 75 -4.30 -5.90 -10.84
N ALA A 76 -5.44 -5.66 -10.19
CA ALA A 76 -6.72 -5.42 -10.85
C ALA A 76 -6.81 -4.01 -11.44
N LEU A 77 -6.35 -2.99 -10.70
CA LEU A 77 -6.37 -1.60 -11.15
C LEU A 77 -5.35 -1.32 -12.27
N SER A 78 -4.16 -1.94 -12.22
CA SER A 78 -3.11 -1.77 -13.25
C SER A 78 -3.44 -2.41 -14.59
N GLN A 79 -4.38 -3.38 -14.64
CA GLN A 79 -4.84 -4.02 -15.87
C GLN A 79 -6.06 -3.34 -16.50
N LEU A 80 -6.58 -2.27 -15.89
CA LEU A 80 -7.68 -1.52 -16.49
C LEU A 80 -7.17 -0.81 -17.74
N PRO A 81 -7.80 -1.03 -18.92
CA PRO A 81 -7.41 -0.33 -20.12
C PRO A 81 -7.63 1.18 -19.93
N PHE A 82 -6.77 2.01 -20.54
CA PHE A 82 -6.70 3.46 -20.35
C PHE A 82 -8.06 4.20 -20.46
N TYR A 83 -9.03 3.63 -21.16
CA TYR A 83 -10.39 4.19 -21.31
C TYR A 83 -11.33 3.89 -20.13
N ALA A 84 -11.00 2.93 -19.26
CA ALA A 84 -11.74 2.64 -18.03
C ALA A 84 -11.35 3.61 -16.90
N VAL A 85 -10.14 4.18 -16.94
CA VAL A 85 -9.67 5.19 -15.98
C VAL A 85 -10.57 6.43 -16.02
N HIS A 86 -10.91 6.96 -17.21
CA HIS A 86 -11.82 8.11 -17.34
C HIS A 86 -13.24 7.86 -16.80
N ARG A 87 -13.70 6.60 -16.79
CA ARG A 87 -15.00 6.26 -16.20
C ARG A 87 -14.92 6.18 -14.68
N ILE A 88 -13.76 5.84 -14.16
CA ILE A 88 -13.47 5.80 -12.73
C ILE A 88 -13.22 7.22 -12.20
N ASP A 89 -12.56 8.11 -12.94
CA ASP A 89 -12.45 9.54 -12.61
C ASP A 89 -13.83 10.18 -12.42
N SER A 90 -14.76 9.94 -13.37
CA SER A 90 -16.14 10.42 -13.22
C SER A 90 -16.89 9.80 -12.03
N MET A 91 -16.47 8.64 -11.54
CA MET A 91 -17.02 8.05 -10.32
C MET A 91 -16.37 8.65 -9.08
N PHE A 92 -15.07 8.95 -9.09
CA PHE A 92 -14.39 9.66 -8.03
C PHE A 92 -14.91 11.10 -7.89
N ASP A 93 -15.09 11.84 -8.98
CA ASP A 93 -15.69 13.18 -8.95
C ASP A 93 -17.09 13.15 -8.28
N LYS A 94 -17.88 12.11 -8.54
CA LYS A 94 -19.20 11.94 -7.91
C LYS A 94 -19.14 11.51 -6.46
N VAL A 95 -18.10 10.79 -6.07
CA VAL A 95 -17.85 10.41 -4.67
C VAL A 95 -17.39 11.64 -3.91
N ASP A 96 -16.51 12.47 -4.47
CA ASP A 96 -16.07 13.73 -3.89
C ASP A 96 -17.24 14.70 -3.75
N ASP A 97 -18.05 14.91 -4.81
CA ASP A 97 -19.29 15.71 -4.73
C ASP A 97 -20.25 15.20 -3.63
N ALA A 98 -20.34 13.88 -3.46
CA ALA A 98 -21.19 13.26 -2.44
C ALA A 98 -20.59 13.37 -1.03
N LEU A 99 -19.27 13.36 -0.91
CA LEU A 99 -18.52 13.54 0.33
C LEU A 99 -18.62 14.99 0.82
N ASP A 100 -18.45 15.96 -0.09
CA ASP A 100 -18.64 17.39 0.18
C ASP A 100 -20.09 17.68 0.62
N ALA A 101 -21.07 17.10 -0.07
CA ALA A 101 -22.48 17.23 0.31
C ALA A 101 -22.81 16.53 1.64
N PHE A 102 -22.06 15.50 2.02
CA PHE A 102 -22.16 14.85 3.32
C PHE A 102 -21.53 15.71 4.41
N GLU A 103 -20.35 16.27 4.16
CA GLU A 103 -19.65 17.18 5.06
C GLU A 103 -20.49 18.42 5.35
N GLU A 104 -21.08 19.08 4.34
CA GLU A 104 -21.98 20.21 4.55
C GLU A 104 -23.22 19.84 5.39
N ARG A 105 -23.78 18.64 5.16
CA ARG A 105 -24.95 18.16 5.90
C ARG A 105 -24.62 17.84 7.36
N HIS A 106 -23.38 17.41 7.62
CA HIS A 106 -22.94 16.94 8.93
C HIS A 106 -21.99 17.88 9.66
N ALA A 107 -21.60 19.02 9.07
CA ALA A 107 -20.72 20.01 9.69
C ALA A 107 -21.23 20.47 11.05
N ALA A 108 -22.54 20.72 11.19
CA ALA A 108 -23.15 21.09 12.47
C ALA A 108 -23.16 19.93 13.50
N THR A 109 -23.25 18.68 13.03
CA THR A 109 -23.18 17.50 13.92
C THR A 109 -21.76 17.18 14.35
N PHE A 110 -20.76 17.35 13.48
CA PHE A 110 -19.35 17.18 13.82
C PHE A 110 -18.87 18.31 14.75
N ASP A 111 -19.24 19.56 14.50
CA ASP A 111 -18.93 20.68 15.38
C ASP A 111 -19.59 20.52 16.77
N ALA A 112 -20.78 19.94 16.84
CA ALA A 112 -21.42 19.58 18.12
C ALA A 112 -20.71 18.40 18.82
N ALA A 113 -20.22 17.42 18.06
CA ALA A 113 -19.46 16.28 18.59
C ALA A 113 -18.09 16.71 19.12
N ASP A 114 -17.34 17.54 18.38
CA ASP A 114 -16.06 18.11 18.82
C ASP A 114 -16.22 18.95 20.08
N LYS A 115 -17.28 19.77 20.16
CA LYS A 115 -17.61 20.51 21.40
C LYS A 115 -17.93 19.57 22.56
N ALA A 116 -18.63 18.46 22.32
CA ALA A 116 -18.92 17.47 23.35
C ALA A 116 -17.66 16.71 23.79
N PHE A 117 -16.75 16.38 22.87
CA PHE A 117 -15.47 15.75 23.17
C PHE A 117 -14.51 16.69 23.89
N ALA A 118 -14.49 17.99 23.57
CA ALA A 118 -13.71 18.98 24.32
C ALA A 118 -14.18 19.06 25.79
N VAL A 119 -15.50 19.11 26.02
CA VAL A 119 -16.07 19.08 27.39
C VAL A 119 -15.78 17.75 28.10
N PHE A 120 -15.71 16.64 27.37
CA PHE A 120 -15.33 15.35 27.93
C PHE A 120 -13.83 15.31 28.26
N GLY A 121 -12.96 15.87 27.41
CA GLY A 121 -11.52 16.02 27.62
C GLY A 121 -11.21 16.82 28.88
N ASP A 122 -11.85 17.99 29.06
CA ASP A 122 -11.71 18.82 30.27
C ASP A 122 -12.13 18.06 31.53
N ARG A 123 -13.12 17.16 31.44
CA ARG A 123 -13.58 16.33 32.56
C ARG A 123 -12.68 15.14 32.84
N VAL A 124 -12.04 14.59 31.82
CA VAL A 124 -11.04 13.50 31.95
C VAL A 124 -9.75 14.05 32.56
N GLU A 125 -9.32 15.25 32.17
CA GLU A 125 -8.15 15.92 32.77
C GLU A 125 -8.43 16.29 34.23
N ALA A 126 -9.64 16.78 34.54
CA ALA A 126 -10.07 17.00 35.93
C ALA A 126 -10.23 15.69 36.76
N LEU A 127 -10.47 14.54 36.11
CA LEU A 127 -10.50 13.24 36.78
C LEU A 127 -9.10 12.62 36.92
N ALA A 128 -8.17 12.94 36.02
CA ALA A 128 -6.80 12.44 36.05
C ALA A 128 -6.07 12.87 37.34
N ASP A 129 -6.37 14.06 37.85
CA ASP A 129 -5.87 14.53 39.16
C ASP A 129 -6.45 13.77 40.36
N PHE A 130 -7.57 13.06 40.19
CA PHE A 130 -8.23 12.30 41.28
C PHE A 130 -7.87 10.81 41.28
N VAL A 131 -7.46 10.26 40.12
CA VAL A 131 -7.22 8.81 39.96
C VAL A 131 -5.78 8.39 40.32
N PHE A 132 -4.84 9.32 40.46
CA PHE A 132 -3.47 9.04 40.95
C PHE A 132 -3.34 9.07 42.49
N GLN A 133 -4.31 8.52 43.22
CA GLN A 133 -4.00 7.99 44.56
C GLN A 133 -3.46 6.57 44.41
N GLU A 134 -2.16 6.43 44.72
CA GLU A 134 -1.39 5.19 44.66
C GLU A 134 -2.18 3.95 45.05
N THR A 135 -2.37 3.02 44.11
CA THR A 135 -2.76 1.64 44.41
C THR A 135 -1.53 0.73 44.34
N PRO A 136 -1.39 -0.24 45.27
CA PRO A 136 -0.15 -0.95 45.48
C PRO A 136 0.11 -1.97 44.37
N SER A 137 1.40 -2.12 44.07
CA SER A 137 2.03 -3.23 43.37
C SER A 137 1.40 -4.58 43.71
N ASP A 138 0.66 -5.16 42.75
CA ASP A 138 0.70 -6.59 42.53
C ASP A 138 0.28 -6.95 41.09
N SER A 139 1.28 -7.36 40.31
CA SER A 139 1.30 -8.68 39.66
C SER A 139 0.07 -9.15 38.87
N GLU A 140 -0.54 -8.32 38.02
CA GLU A 140 -1.38 -8.82 36.93
C GLU A 140 -0.94 -8.20 35.60
N GLU A 141 -0.22 -9.03 34.84
CA GLU A 141 0.10 -8.89 33.43
C GLU A 141 -1.21 -8.98 32.62
N GLU A 142 -2.02 -7.93 32.74
CA GLU A 142 -3.30 -7.81 32.09
C GLU A 142 -3.05 -7.65 30.59
N ARG A 143 -3.32 -8.75 29.87
CA ARG A 143 -3.21 -8.87 28.41
C ARG A 143 -3.76 -7.62 27.73
N ARG A 144 -2.84 -6.78 27.26
CA ARG A 144 -3.12 -5.77 26.24
C ARG A 144 -3.95 -6.43 25.15
N PRO A 145 -5.14 -5.91 24.80
CA PRO A 145 -5.98 -6.50 23.78
C PRO A 145 -5.14 -6.68 22.52
N ARG A 146 -5.11 -7.91 21.98
CA ARG A 146 -4.43 -8.18 20.71
C ARG A 146 -5.02 -7.19 19.72
N GLY A 147 -4.15 -6.36 19.13
CA GLY A 147 -4.55 -5.42 18.10
C GLY A 147 -5.26 -6.13 16.95
N PRO A 148 -5.91 -5.37 16.06
CA PRO A 148 -6.51 -5.95 14.86
C PRO A 148 -5.51 -6.90 14.17
N GLU A 149 -5.91 -8.15 13.96
CA GLU A 149 -5.09 -9.13 13.26
C GLU A 149 -5.04 -8.73 11.78
N PHE A 150 -3.96 -8.10 11.34
CA PHE A 150 -3.71 -7.80 9.93
C PHE A 150 -3.42 -9.08 9.17
N SER A 151 -3.91 -9.18 7.94
CA SER A 151 -3.52 -10.30 7.09
C SER A 151 -2.04 -10.17 6.71
N PRO A 152 -1.29 -11.29 6.60
CA PRO A 152 0.08 -11.25 6.10
C PRO A 152 0.21 -10.54 4.75
N GLN A 153 -0.82 -10.70 3.90
CA GLN A 153 -0.90 -10.05 2.59
C GLN A 153 -0.95 -8.53 2.68
N GLN A 154 -1.70 -7.94 3.63
CA GLN A 154 -1.78 -6.49 3.79
C GLN A 154 -0.43 -5.88 4.18
N LEU A 155 0.32 -6.59 5.02
CA LEU A 155 1.66 -6.19 5.44
C LEU A 155 2.65 -6.29 4.28
N GLU A 156 2.59 -7.39 3.52
CA GLU A 156 3.43 -7.61 2.34
C GLU A 156 3.14 -6.56 1.24
N GLU A 157 1.87 -6.21 1.01
CA GLU A 157 1.49 -5.17 0.05
C GLU A 157 2.02 -3.78 0.46
N ALA A 158 1.94 -3.43 1.76
CA ALA A 158 2.48 -2.18 2.26
C ALA A 158 4.01 -2.15 2.17
N GLU A 159 4.68 -3.23 2.53
CA GLU A 159 6.14 -3.37 2.43
C GLU A 159 6.62 -3.26 0.98
N ALA A 160 5.97 -3.97 0.05
CA ALA A 160 6.29 -3.92 -1.37
C ALA A 160 6.12 -2.50 -1.92
N LEU A 161 5.02 -1.81 -1.58
CA LEU A 161 4.75 -0.44 -2.01
C LEU A 161 5.81 0.55 -1.51
N VAL A 162 6.20 0.46 -0.24
CA VAL A 162 7.23 1.35 0.34
C VAL A 162 8.61 1.04 -0.24
N THR A 163 8.95 -0.24 -0.38
CA THR A 163 10.22 -0.69 -0.93
C THR A 163 10.37 -0.25 -2.38
N GLU A 164 9.36 -0.51 -3.22
CA GLU A 164 9.34 -0.10 -4.62
C GLU A 164 9.59 1.40 -4.76
N PHE A 165 8.88 2.24 -4.00
CA PHE A 165 9.08 3.69 -4.05
C PHE A 165 10.47 4.14 -3.59
N CYS A 166 11.00 3.51 -2.53
CA CYS A 166 12.26 3.91 -1.93
C CYS A 166 13.48 3.37 -2.70
N GLU A 167 13.32 2.34 -3.52
CA GLU A 167 14.40 1.70 -4.28
C GLU A 167 14.33 1.98 -5.79
N ASP A 168 13.17 2.36 -6.32
CA ASP A 168 13.02 2.77 -7.73
C ASP A 168 13.44 4.23 -7.92
N TYR A 169 14.74 4.46 -8.04
CA TYR A 169 15.31 5.76 -8.38
C TYR A 169 16.60 5.62 -9.18
N THR A 170 16.99 6.70 -9.87
CA THR A 170 18.30 6.80 -10.54
C THR A 170 19.30 7.47 -9.62
N GLU A 171 20.59 7.10 -9.68
CA GLU A 171 21.67 7.72 -8.86
C GLU A 171 21.67 9.26 -8.91
N THR A 172 21.24 9.83 -10.04
CA THR A 172 21.12 11.28 -10.25
C THR A 172 19.87 11.93 -9.65
N ARG A 173 18.87 11.15 -9.21
CA ARG A 173 17.57 11.63 -8.72
C ARG A 173 17.13 10.85 -7.48
N VAL A 174 17.88 11.04 -6.40
CA VAL A 174 17.53 10.47 -5.10
C VAL A 174 16.29 11.15 -4.50
N VAL A 175 16.22 12.48 -4.61
CA VAL A 175 15.10 13.27 -4.06
C VAL A 175 13.85 13.05 -4.93
N PRO A 176 12.73 12.57 -4.35
CA PRO A 176 11.49 12.38 -5.09
C PRO A 176 10.87 13.73 -5.49
N SER A 177 10.19 13.77 -6.63
CA SER A 177 9.39 14.93 -7.04
C SER A 177 8.03 14.94 -6.34
N GLU A 178 7.31 16.05 -6.46
CA GLU A 178 5.92 16.17 -6.02
C GLU A 178 5.00 15.16 -6.73
N ASP A 179 5.25 14.87 -8.01
CA ASP A 179 4.52 13.84 -8.76
C ASP A 179 4.78 12.44 -8.20
N ASP A 180 6.04 12.12 -7.85
CA ASP A 180 6.39 10.82 -7.26
C ASP A 180 5.67 10.64 -5.91
N LEU A 181 5.69 11.68 -5.05
CA LEU A 181 5.04 11.67 -3.75
C LEU A 181 3.51 11.59 -3.87
N SER A 182 2.91 12.28 -4.85
CA SER A 182 1.47 12.23 -5.09
C SER A 182 1.03 10.87 -5.62
N SER A 183 1.82 10.25 -6.51
CA SER A 183 1.61 8.88 -6.98
C SER A 183 1.71 7.87 -5.83
N PHE A 184 2.73 8.01 -4.99
CA PHE A 184 2.89 7.19 -3.78
C PHE A 184 1.71 7.34 -2.82
N TRP A 185 1.27 8.58 -2.56
CA TRP A 185 0.14 8.86 -1.68
C TRP A 185 -1.16 8.24 -2.21
N SER A 186 -1.45 8.38 -3.51
CA SER A 186 -2.62 7.74 -4.14
C SER A 186 -2.64 6.22 -3.88
N ARG A 187 -1.47 5.59 -3.89
CA ARG A 187 -1.35 4.16 -3.55
C ARG A 187 -1.55 3.88 -2.06
N CYS A 188 -0.99 4.72 -1.19
CA CYS A 188 -1.20 4.61 0.25
C CYS A 188 -2.66 4.79 0.66
N SER A 189 -3.36 5.77 0.09
CA SER A 189 -4.76 6.08 0.44
C SER A 189 -5.70 4.94 0.07
N VAL A 190 -5.46 4.26 -1.05
CA VAL A 190 -6.23 3.06 -1.42
C VAL A 190 -5.98 1.91 -0.45
N LEU A 191 -4.71 1.65 -0.10
CA LEU A 191 -4.37 0.58 0.86
C LEU A 191 -4.96 0.89 2.24
N TYR A 192 -4.83 2.13 2.72
CA TYR A 192 -5.46 2.58 3.95
C TYR A 192 -6.99 2.44 3.88
N GLY A 193 -7.63 2.82 2.77
CA GLY A 193 -9.07 2.69 2.59
C GLY A 193 -9.59 1.24 2.69
N CYS A 194 -8.76 0.26 2.33
CA CYS A 194 -9.11 -1.16 2.47
C CYS A 194 -8.99 -1.68 3.91
N VAL A 195 -8.04 -1.16 4.70
CA VAL A 195 -7.71 -1.67 6.04
C VAL A 195 -8.28 -0.81 7.16
N LEU A 196 -8.50 0.49 6.88
CA LEU A 196 -8.85 1.54 7.84
C LEU A 196 -7.91 1.56 9.05
N SER A 197 -6.62 1.38 8.81
CA SER A 197 -5.58 1.39 9.85
C SER A 197 -4.26 1.92 9.28
N PRO A 198 -3.55 2.78 10.03
CA PRO A 198 -2.23 3.28 9.65
C PRO A 198 -1.14 2.22 9.78
N GLU A 199 -1.37 1.15 10.54
CA GLU A 199 -0.33 0.24 11.03
C GLU A 199 0.48 -0.48 9.92
N PRO A 200 -0.13 -1.04 8.85
CA PRO A 200 0.65 -1.69 7.79
C PRO A 200 1.63 -0.73 7.11
N LEU A 201 1.16 0.49 6.79
CA LEU A 201 1.99 1.52 6.18
C LEU A 201 3.05 2.01 7.17
N ALA A 202 2.67 2.23 8.43
CA ALA A 202 3.60 2.70 9.44
C ALA A 202 4.74 1.69 9.67
N ARG A 203 4.42 0.40 9.74
CA ARG A 203 5.42 -0.66 9.92
C ARG A 203 6.33 -0.79 8.71
N ALA A 204 5.78 -0.73 7.49
CA ALA A 204 6.56 -0.79 6.26
C ALA A 204 7.55 0.39 6.16
N ILE A 205 7.12 1.61 6.50
CA ILE A 205 8.00 2.79 6.51
C ILE A 205 9.05 2.69 7.64
N GLU A 206 8.66 2.22 8.82
CA GLU A 206 9.60 1.96 9.92
C GLU A 206 10.69 0.95 9.52
N GLU A 207 10.30 -0.18 8.92
CA GLU A 207 11.21 -1.21 8.44
C GLU A 207 12.18 -0.63 7.39
N GLN A 208 11.68 0.19 6.47
CA GLN A 208 12.51 0.90 5.48
C GLN A 208 13.53 1.83 6.14
N LEU A 209 13.15 2.59 7.18
CA LEU A 209 14.06 3.46 7.94
C LEU A 209 15.06 2.66 8.80
N ALA A 210 14.66 1.46 9.22
CA ALA A 210 15.48 0.57 10.03
C ALA A 210 16.62 -0.08 9.22
N ARG A 211 16.44 -0.27 7.89
CA ARG A 211 17.41 -0.93 7.00
C ARG A 211 18.82 -0.39 7.20
N VAL A 212 19.74 -1.33 7.41
CA VAL A 212 21.15 -1.02 7.58
C VAL A 212 21.79 -0.94 6.20
N PRO A 213 22.46 0.18 5.88
CA PRO A 213 23.23 0.30 4.65
C PRO A 213 24.28 -0.81 4.56
N HIS A 214 24.22 -1.64 3.53
CA HIS A 214 25.24 -2.66 3.29
C HIS A 214 26.36 -2.04 2.44
N GLY A 215 27.46 -1.67 3.09
CA GLY A 215 28.76 -1.50 2.45
C GLY A 215 29.00 -0.27 1.56
N ASP A 216 27.96 0.41 1.06
CA ASP A 216 28.12 1.52 0.12
C ASP A 216 27.95 2.90 0.77
N GLU A 217 28.73 3.89 0.30
CA GLU A 217 28.65 5.31 0.73
C GLU A 217 27.27 5.95 0.49
N GLU A 218 26.45 5.33 -0.36
CA GLU A 218 25.15 5.83 -0.82
C GLU A 218 23.95 5.12 -0.19
N ALA A 219 24.17 4.17 0.71
CA ALA A 219 23.09 3.33 1.22
C ALA A 219 22.16 4.03 2.26
N TRP A 220 22.23 5.36 2.35
CA TRP A 220 21.27 6.24 3.02
C TRP A 220 20.12 6.72 2.09
N GLN A 221 20.28 6.56 0.77
CA GLN A 221 19.36 7.10 -0.24
C GLN A 221 17.91 6.56 -0.09
N PRO A 222 17.68 5.24 0.10
CA PRO A 222 16.32 4.74 0.30
C PRO A 222 15.67 5.28 1.59
N GLN A 223 16.45 5.45 2.67
CA GLN A 223 15.97 6.04 3.91
C GLN A 223 15.67 7.54 3.74
N LEU A 224 16.44 8.27 2.92
CA LEU A 224 16.10 9.66 2.60
C LEU A 224 14.76 9.76 1.87
N ARG A 225 14.48 8.87 0.91
CA ARG A 225 13.19 8.83 0.21
C ARG A 225 12.03 8.55 1.17
N ALA A 226 12.22 7.62 2.11
CA ALA A 226 11.25 7.36 3.18
C ALA A 226 11.03 8.59 4.09
N LEU A 227 12.08 9.38 4.38
CA LEU A 227 11.93 10.63 5.13
C LEU A 227 11.13 11.68 4.36
N HIS A 228 11.33 11.82 3.06
CA HIS A 228 10.51 12.70 2.22
C HIS A 228 9.03 12.30 2.25
N VAL A 229 8.75 11.00 2.19
CA VAL A 229 7.39 10.46 2.37
C VAL A 229 6.80 10.89 3.72
N LEU A 230 7.55 10.76 4.81
CA LEU A 230 7.05 11.14 6.15
C LEU A 230 6.72 12.63 6.26
N VAL A 231 7.54 13.50 5.66
CA VAL A 231 7.30 14.95 5.66
C VAL A 231 6.09 15.29 4.80
N ASP A 232 5.95 14.67 3.63
CA ASP A 232 4.81 14.85 2.73
C ASP A 232 3.50 14.38 3.38
N LEU A 233 3.50 13.22 4.03
CA LEU A 233 2.33 12.66 4.71
C LEU A 233 1.71 13.61 5.75
N ARG A 234 2.52 14.42 6.44
CA ARG A 234 2.01 15.44 7.40
C ARG A 234 1.13 16.50 6.72
N GLN A 235 1.29 16.67 5.42
CA GLN A 235 0.54 17.62 4.60
C GLN A 235 -0.69 16.98 3.93
N ARG A 236 -0.83 15.64 3.95
CA ARG A 236 -1.90 14.87 3.29
C ARG A 236 -3.17 14.68 4.14
N GLY A 237 -3.53 15.67 4.96
CA GLY A 237 -4.72 15.61 5.82
C GLY A 237 -4.59 14.66 7.02
N ALA A 238 -5.73 14.32 7.65
CA ALA A 238 -5.76 13.58 8.92
C ALA A 238 -5.13 12.18 8.83
N VAL A 239 -5.42 11.43 7.77
CA VAL A 239 -4.88 10.07 7.58
C VAL A 239 -3.36 10.10 7.42
N GLY A 240 -2.84 11.01 6.59
CA GLY A 240 -1.39 11.14 6.41
C GLY A 240 -0.68 11.55 7.70
N GLN A 241 -1.29 12.46 8.49
CA GLN A 241 -0.78 12.85 9.80
C GLN A 241 -0.77 11.69 10.80
N GLU A 242 -1.81 10.87 10.82
CA GLU A 242 -1.91 9.68 11.66
C GLU A 242 -0.78 8.68 11.35
N ILE A 243 -0.60 8.34 10.07
CA ILE A 243 0.47 7.43 9.62
C ILE A 243 1.84 8.01 9.98
N SER A 244 2.08 9.29 9.69
CA SER A 244 3.36 9.95 9.97
C SER A 244 3.65 9.96 11.48
N ALA A 245 2.65 10.26 12.32
CA ALA A 245 2.80 10.24 13.78
C ALA A 245 3.13 8.84 14.31
N ASP A 246 2.45 7.79 13.83
CA ASP A 246 2.72 6.41 14.25
C ASP A 246 4.14 5.98 13.87
N VAL A 247 4.59 6.29 12.64
CA VAL A 247 5.98 6.01 12.24
C VAL A 247 6.98 6.77 13.11
N VAL A 248 6.75 8.06 13.33
CA VAL A 248 7.66 8.89 14.13
C VAL A 248 7.78 8.36 15.56
N GLN A 249 6.67 7.87 16.15
CA GLN A 249 6.65 7.23 17.45
C GLN A 249 7.46 5.92 17.47
N ARG A 250 7.29 5.05 16.48
CA ARG A 250 7.96 3.74 16.41
C ARG A 250 9.43 3.84 16.02
N ALA A 251 9.72 4.59 14.95
CA ALA A 251 11.03 4.72 14.33
C ALA A 251 11.93 5.78 15.00
N GLY A 252 11.58 6.32 16.16
CA GLY A 252 12.28 7.46 16.78
C GLY A 252 13.79 7.24 17.01
N HIS A 253 14.24 5.99 17.22
CA HIS A 253 15.67 5.66 17.27
C HIS A 253 16.32 5.72 15.89
N HIS A 254 15.66 5.20 14.85
CA HIS A 254 16.15 5.23 13.47
C HIS A 254 16.23 6.67 12.94
N LEU A 255 15.22 7.50 13.22
CA LEU A 255 15.21 8.90 12.82
C LEU A 255 16.34 9.69 13.47
N ARG A 256 16.63 9.48 14.76
CA ARG A 256 17.79 10.10 15.43
C ARG A 256 19.13 9.65 14.84
N ARG A 257 19.26 8.38 14.48
CA ARG A 257 20.45 7.87 13.77
C ARG A 257 20.61 8.55 12.41
N LEU A 258 19.52 8.68 11.65
CA LEU A 258 19.52 9.33 10.34
C LEU A 258 19.77 10.84 10.44
N ALA A 259 19.43 11.50 11.55
CA ALA A 259 19.75 12.91 11.77
C ALA A 259 21.26 13.20 11.76
N HIS A 260 22.11 12.20 12.04
CA HIS A 260 23.56 12.32 11.94
C HIS A 260 24.08 12.21 10.50
N VAL A 261 23.24 11.78 9.55
CA VAL A 261 23.57 11.74 8.12
C VAL A 261 23.23 13.12 7.53
N PRO A 262 24.20 13.89 7.00
CA PRO A 262 23.98 15.27 6.55
C PRO A 262 22.84 15.41 5.54
N GLN A 263 22.70 14.44 4.63
CA GLN A 263 21.67 14.41 3.59
C GLN A 263 20.26 14.21 4.15
N CYS A 264 20.13 13.60 5.33
CA CYS A 264 18.85 13.31 5.98
C CYS A 264 18.49 14.33 7.07
N ALA A 265 19.45 15.13 7.56
CA ALA A 265 19.28 16.00 8.71
C ALA A 265 18.13 17.01 8.55
N ASP A 266 17.99 17.61 7.36
CA ASP A 266 16.94 18.60 7.08
C ASP A 266 15.54 17.98 7.12
N GLN A 267 15.38 16.78 6.54
CA GLN A 267 14.10 16.07 6.55
C GLN A 267 13.73 15.62 7.96
N VAL A 268 14.68 15.07 8.72
CA VAL A 268 14.45 14.66 10.11
C VAL A 268 14.08 15.86 11.00
N SER A 269 14.74 17.01 10.80
CA SER A 269 14.42 18.24 11.54
C SER A 269 13.00 18.71 11.27
N SER A 270 12.53 18.58 10.03
CA SER A 270 11.17 18.93 9.61
C SER A 270 10.08 18.06 10.25
N LEU A 271 10.42 16.87 10.75
CA LEU A 271 9.51 15.98 11.47
C LEU A 271 9.31 16.39 12.94
N GLY A 272 10.09 17.32 13.48
CA GLY A 272 9.85 17.88 14.81
C GLY A 272 10.09 16.90 15.97
N LEU A 273 11.13 16.06 15.88
CA LEU A 273 11.49 15.05 16.89
C LEU A 273 11.68 15.60 18.33
N GLY A 274 11.82 16.92 18.50
CA GLY A 274 11.97 17.57 19.80
C GLY A 274 10.81 17.37 20.78
N LEU A 275 9.67 16.86 20.30
CA LEU A 275 8.48 16.56 21.12
C LEU A 275 8.36 15.08 21.53
N LEU A 276 9.22 14.19 21.02
CA LEU A 276 9.14 12.78 21.36
C LEU A 276 9.84 12.49 22.69
N PRO A 277 9.23 11.71 23.60
CA PRO A 277 9.89 11.29 24.81
C PRO A 277 11.15 10.48 24.47
N ALA A 278 12.24 10.78 25.17
CA ALA A 278 13.46 9.99 25.06
C ALA A 278 13.12 8.50 25.31
N PRO A 279 13.73 7.57 24.56
CA PRO A 279 13.43 6.16 24.70
C PRO A 279 13.81 5.78 26.13
N ALA A 280 12.89 5.16 26.86
CA ALA A 280 13.14 4.67 28.20
C ALA A 280 14.41 3.81 28.14
N ALA A 281 15.48 4.29 28.77
CA ALA A 281 16.73 3.55 28.83
C ALA A 281 16.40 2.22 29.48
N LYS A 282 16.47 1.13 28.70
CA LYS A 282 16.40 -0.21 29.27
C LYS A 282 17.61 -0.31 30.19
N SER A 283 17.36 -0.30 31.49
CA SER A 283 18.36 -0.57 32.51
C SER A 283 18.88 -1.98 32.27
N GLU A 284 19.96 -2.10 31.51
CA GLU A 284 20.82 -3.27 31.55
C GLU A 284 21.40 -3.34 32.95
N SER A 285 20.67 -4.02 33.83
CA SER A 285 21.17 -4.46 35.12
C SER A 285 22.29 -5.46 34.84
N LEU A 286 23.51 -4.94 34.95
CA LEU A 286 24.67 -5.57 35.57
C LEU A 286 24.30 -6.92 36.22
N LEU A 287 24.67 -8.03 35.58
CA LEU A 287 24.86 -9.30 36.26
C LEU A 287 26.37 -9.47 36.41
N ASP A 288 26.80 -9.46 37.68
CA ASP A 288 28.07 -9.97 38.18
C ASP A 288 28.35 -11.42 37.71
#